data_AF-A0A7C0YIZ8-F1
#
_entry.id   AF-A0A7C0YIZ8-F1
#
_cell.length_a   1.000
_cell.length_b   1.000
_cell.length_c   1.000
_cell.angle_alpha   90.00
_cell.angle_beta   90.00
_cell.angle_gamma   90.00
#
_symmetry.space_group_name_H-M   'P 1'
#
loop_
_entity.id
_entity.type
_entity.pdbx_description
1 polymer ?
#
loop_
_entity_poly.entity_id
_entity_poly.type
_entity_poly.pdbx_seq_one_letter_code
_entity_poly.pdbx_strand_id
1 'polypeptide(L)'
;MAIDAFLKMLVDCAGICLFGTQVGGKMPLIPWLNAVTGLGLSAEDYLVIGERVLQLRHLFNVREGVNPVRNFAPHGRIFGKPSQEKGPARGLTLDYSKLSKD
;
A
#
# COMPACT_ATOMS: atom_id res chain seq x y z
N MET A 1 4.67 7.63 4.16
CA MET A 1 4.57 6.34 3.45
C MET A 1 3.17 5.71 3.49
N ALA A 2 2.32 5.95 4.49
CA ALA A 2 1.00 5.30 4.57
C ALA A 2 -0.07 5.83 3.58
N ILE A 3 0.00 7.10 3.18
CA ILE A 3 -1.02 7.76 2.33
C ILE A 3 -1.20 7.05 0.98
N ASP A 4 -0.11 6.64 0.32
CA ASP A 4 -0.19 5.95 -0.97
C ASP A 4 -0.86 4.57 -0.85
N ALA A 5 -0.66 3.88 0.28
CA ALA A 5 -1.34 2.61 0.54
C ALA A 5 -2.84 2.80 0.75
N PHE A 6 -3.25 3.88 1.42
CA PHE A 6 -4.66 4.20 1.63
C PHE A 6 -5.34 4.61 0.32
N LEU A 7 -4.68 5.46 -0.48
CA LEU A 7 -5.15 5.84 -1.81
C LEU A 7 -5.29 4.60 -2.71
N LYS A 8 -4.35 3.66 -2.67
CA LYS A 8 -4.44 2.41 -3.41
C LYS A 8 -5.70 1.61 -3.03
N MET A 9 -6.04 1.53 -1.74
CA MET A 9 -7.26 0.84 -1.31
C MET A 9 -8.52 1.53 -1.86
N LEU A 10 -8.55 2.86 -1.82
CA LEU A 10 -9.65 3.63 -2.39
C LEU A 10 -9.80 3.37 -3.89
N VAL A 11 -8.71 3.41 -4.65
CA VAL A 11 -8.68 3.15 -6.11
C VAL A 11 -9.21 1.75 -6.42
N ASP A 12 -8.77 0.73 -5.66
CA ASP A 12 -9.25 -0.65 -5.82
C ASP A 12 -10.75 -0.77 -5.54
N CYS A 13 -11.22 -0.18 -4.44
CA CYS A 13 -12.64 -0.22 -4.06
C CYS A 13 -13.52 0.54 -5.06
N ALA A 14 -13.01 1.62 -5.67
CA ALA A 14 -13.69 2.38 -6.70
C ALA A 14 -13.69 1.67 -8.08
N GLY A 15 -12.98 0.55 -8.23
CA GLY A 15 -12.84 -0.15 -9.51
C GLY A 15 -12.02 0.64 -10.55
N ILE A 16 -11.18 1.57 -10.10
CA ILE A 16 -10.40 2.44 -10.97
C ILE A 16 -9.04 1.80 -11.26
N CYS A 17 -8.56 1.95 -12.49
CA CYS A 17 -7.24 1.48 -12.87
C CYS A 17 -6.13 2.30 -12.18
N LEU A 18 -5.21 1.64 -11.47
CA LEU A 18 -4.04 2.27 -10.85
C LEU A 18 -3.21 3.10 -11.84
N PHE A 19 -3.05 2.64 -13.07
CA PHE A 19 -2.28 3.40 -14.06
C PHE A 19 -2.96 4.71 -14.44
N GLY A 20 -4.29 4.78 -14.33
CA GLY A 20 -5.03 6.03 -14.50
C GLY A 20 -4.65 7.09 -13.48
N THR A 21 -4.24 6.69 -12.27
CA THR A 21 -3.83 7.62 -11.21
C THR A 21 -2.33 7.92 -11.17
N GLN A 22 -1.49 7.10 -11.84
CA GLN A 22 -0.03 7.21 -11.78
C GLN A 22 0.64 7.64 -13.09
N VAL A 23 0.08 7.24 -14.23
CA VAL A 23 0.69 7.44 -15.56
C VAL A 23 -0.07 8.52 -16.36
N GLY A 24 -1.35 8.71 -16.06
CA GLY A 24 -2.20 9.71 -16.71
C GLY A 24 -1.97 11.14 -16.19
N GLY A 25 -2.77 12.07 -16.73
CA GLY A 25 -2.91 13.41 -16.17
C GLY A 25 -3.61 13.40 -14.81
N LYS A 26 -3.78 14.59 -14.20
CA LYS A 26 -4.47 14.74 -12.91
C LYS A 26 -5.91 14.24 -12.99
N MET A 27 -6.15 13.01 -12.54
CA MET A 27 -7.49 12.43 -12.46
C MET A 27 -8.27 13.09 -11.32
N PRO A 28 -9.45 13.68 -11.57
CA PRO A 28 -10.27 14.32 -10.54
C PRO A 28 -11.07 13.26 -9.77
N LEU A 29 -10.36 12.36 -9.08
CA LEU A 29 -10.91 11.18 -8.40
C LEU A 29 -11.99 11.56 -7.38
N ILE A 30 -11.72 12.55 -6.52
CA ILE A 30 -12.65 12.97 -5.47
C ILE A 30 -13.94 13.58 -6.07
N PRO A 31 -13.87 14.54 -7.03
CA PRO A 31 -15.05 14.99 -7.75
C PRO A 31 -15.86 13.87 -8.41
N TRP A 32 -15.20 12.89 -9.04
CA TRP A 32 -15.90 11.78 -9.68
C TRP A 32 -16.63 10.90 -8.67
N LEU A 33 -15.97 10.53 -7.57
CA LEU A 33 -16.59 9.73 -6.52
C LEU A 33 -17.78 10.45 -5.90
N ASN A 34 -17.66 11.75 -5.60
CA ASN A 34 -18.77 12.53 -5.08
C ASN A 34 -19.91 12.69 -6.09
N ALA A 35 -19.61 12.86 -7.38
CA ALA A 35 -20.62 12.97 -8.43
C ALA A 35 -21.44 11.68 -8.60
N VAL A 36 -20.80 10.51 -8.50
CA VAL A 36 -21.48 9.22 -8.69
C VAL A 36 -22.18 8.74 -7.41
N THR A 37 -21.60 8.98 -6.24
CA THR A 37 -22.11 8.45 -4.96
C THR A 37 -23.01 9.43 -4.21
N GLY A 38 -22.89 10.73 -4.46
CA GLY A 38 -23.58 11.78 -3.71
C GLY A 38 -23.06 12.01 -2.29
N LEU A 39 -21.96 11.37 -1.88
CA LEU A 39 -21.51 11.39 -0.48
C LEU A 39 -20.94 12.74 -0.02
N GLY A 40 -20.44 13.57 -0.95
CA GLY A 40 -19.92 14.91 -0.64
C GLY A 40 -18.71 14.93 0.31
N LEU A 41 -17.89 13.87 0.30
CA LEU A 41 -16.76 13.70 1.21
C LEU A 41 -15.52 14.47 0.76
N SER A 42 -14.67 14.84 1.73
CA SER A 42 -13.36 15.42 1.49
C SER A 42 -12.33 14.38 1.03
N ALA A 43 -11.17 14.82 0.56
CA ALA A 43 -10.08 13.90 0.18
C ALA A 43 -9.58 13.11 1.40
N GLU A 44 -9.52 13.76 2.56
CA GLU A 44 -9.11 13.20 3.83
C GLU A 44 -10.09 12.10 4.30
N ASP A 45 -11.41 12.34 4.16
CA ASP A 45 -12.43 11.34 4.49
C ASP A 45 -12.26 10.07 3.64
N TYR A 46 -11.98 10.24 2.35
CA TYR A 46 -11.72 9.10 1.46
C TYR A 46 -10.41 8.37 1.80
N LEU A 47 -9.38 9.06 2.30
CA LEU A 47 -8.17 8.41 2.81
C LEU A 47 -8.46 7.60 4.09
N VAL A 48 -9.31 8.10 4.99
CA VAL A 48 -9.77 7.34 6.17
C VAL A 48 -10.55 6.08 5.75
N ILE A 49 -11.36 6.15 4.69
CA ILE A 49 -12.01 4.98 4.11
C ILE A 49 -10.95 3.98 3.59
N GLY A 50 -9.95 4.47 2.86
CA GLY A 50 -8.85 3.64 2.36
C GLY A 50 -8.03 2.97 3.47
N GLU A 51 -7.72 3.70 4.54
CA GLU A 51 -7.08 3.16 5.74
C GLU A 51 -7.92 2.05 6.37
N ARG A 52 -9.23 2.25 6.53
CA ARG A 52 -10.13 1.25 7.09
C ARG A 52 -10.12 -0.05 6.28
N VAL A 53 -10.13 0.05 4.95
CA VAL A 53 -10.03 -1.12 4.08
C VAL A 53 -8.69 -1.84 4.26
N LEU A 54 -7.59 -1.10 4.33
CA LEU A 54 -6.26 -1.69 4.57
C LEU A 54 -6.21 -2.42 5.92
N GLN A 55 -6.71 -1.79 6.98
CA GLN A 55 -6.79 -2.33 8.33
C GLN A 55 -7.63 -3.62 8.35
N LEU A 56 -8.81 -3.63 7.72
CA LEU A 56 -9.66 -4.82 7.66
C LEU A 56 -8.99 -6.01 6.97
N ARG A 57 -8.27 -5.77 5.86
CA ARG A 57 -7.48 -6.81 5.17
C ARG A 57 -6.34 -7.32 6.06
N HIS A 58 -5.66 -6.43 6.77
CA HIS A 58 -4.62 -6.81 7.71
C HIS A 58 -5.17 -7.65 8.88
N LEU A 59 -6.29 -7.23 9.47
CA LEU A 59 -6.95 -7.94 10.56
C LEU A 59 -7.44 -9.33 10.14
N PHE A 60 -7.95 -9.46 8.91
CA PHE A 60 -8.28 -10.77 8.34
C PHE A 60 -7.06 -11.70 8.33
N ASN A 61 -5.92 -11.24 7.83
CA ASN A 61 -4.70 -12.04 7.81
C ASN A 61 -4.26 -12.43 9.23
N VAL A 62 -4.29 -11.49 10.18
CA VAL A 62 -3.93 -11.78 11.57
C VAL A 62 -4.87 -12.81 12.20
N ARG A 63 -6.18 -12.72 11.93
CA ARG A 63 -7.18 -13.71 12.38
C ARG A 63 -6.88 -15.11 11.82
N GLU A 64 -6.48 -15.19 10.56
CA GLU A 64 -6.09 -16.45 9.90
C GLU A 64 -4.67 -16.92 10.24
N GLY A 65 -4.01 -16.29 11.21
CA GLY A 65 -2.69 -16.68 11.71
C GLY A 65 -1.50 -16.14 10.91
N VAL A 66 -1.72 -15.27 9.93
CA VAL A 66 -0.66 -14.57 9.18
C VAL A 66 -0.33 -13.25 9.88
N ASN A 67 0.78 -13.23 10.61
CA ASN A 67 1.23 -12.09 11.38
C ASN A 67 2.65 -11.66 10.96
N PRO A 68 2.81 -10.50 10.28
CA PRO A 68 4.11 -9.99 9.83
C PRO A 68 5.15 -9.81 10.92
N VAL A 69 4.73 -9.53 12.16
CA VAL A 69 5.63 -9.37 13.31
C VAL A 69 6.14 -10.72 13.83
N ARG A 70 5.38 -11.81 13.64
CA ARG A 70 5.67 -13.12 14.24
C ARG A 70 6.16 -14.17 13.25
N ASN A 71 5.51 -14.30 12.10
CA ASN A 71 5.65 -15.47 11.24
C ASN A 71 5.54 -15.18 9.72
N PHE A 72 5.58 -13.91 9.31
CA PHE A 72 5.43 -13.53 7.91
C PHE A 72 6.47 -12.51 7.44
N ALA A 73 7.75 -12.78 7.75
CA ALA A 73 8.86 -11.98 7.23
C ALA A 73 9.13 -12.33 5.75
N PRO A 74 9.48 -11.35 4.89
CA PRO A 74 9.92 -11.61 3.53
C PRO A 74 11.21 -12.43 3.52
N HIS A 75 11.41 -13.20 2.46
CA HIS A 75 12.63 -13.97 2.28
C HIS A 75 13.86 -13.05 2.17
N GLY A 76 15.01 -13.46 2.72
CA GLY A 76 16.26 -12.69 2.79
C GLY A 76 16.74 -12.09 1.46
N ARG A 77 16.43 -12.77 0.36
CA ARG A 77 16.70 -12.32 -1.01
C ARG A 77 16.14 -10.92 -1.31
N ILE A 78 14.96 -10.59 -0.80
CA ILE A 78 14.29 -9.30 -1.07
C ILE A 78 15.12 -8.13 -0.55
N PHE A 79 15.87 -8.34 0.53
CA PHE A 79 16.72 -7.32 1.15
C PHE A 79 18.22 -7.66 1.06
N GLY A 80 18.61 -8.46 0.07
CA GLY A 80 20.03 -8.67 -0.27
C GLY A 80 20.77 -9.64 0.65
N LYS A 81 20.14 -10.71 1.12
CA LYS A 81 20.82 -11.82 1.82
C LYS A 81 20.70 -13.14 1.03
N PRO A 82 21.75 -13.58 0.30
CA PRO A 82 23.01 -12.84 0.03
C PRO A 82 22.79 -11.66 -0.92
N SER A 83 23.73 -10.71 -0.91
CA SER A 83 23.68 -9.55 -1.81
C SER A 83 23.99 -9.96 -3.24
N GLN A 84 23.50 -9.18 -4.21
CA GLN A 84 23.85 -9.41 -5.61
C GLN A 84 25.35 -9.16 -5.84
N GLU A 85 25.98 -9.98 -6.70
CA GLU A 85 27.39 -9.82 -7.06
C GLU A 85 27.62 -8.84 -8.21
N LYS A 86 26.58 -8.50 -8.97
CA LYS A 86 26.65 -7.67 -10.18
C LYS A 86 25.42 -6.75 -10.30
N GLY A 87 25.52 -5.77 -11.18
CA GLY A 87 24.46 -4.79 -11.44
C GLY A 87 24.41 -3.62 -10.43
N PRO A 88 23.43 -2.72 -10.57
CA PRO A 88 23.34 -1.48 -9.78
C PRO A 88 23.17 -1.70 -8.27
N ALA A 89 22.59 -2.84 -7.86
CA ALA A 89 22.39 -3.20 -6.46
C ALA A 89 23.49 -4.12 -5.89
N ARG A 90 24.65 -4.20 -6.55
CA ARG A 90 25.78 -5.04 -6.09
C ARG A 90 26.21 -4.64 -4.68
N GLY A 91 26.37 -5.64 -3.80
CA GLY A 91 26.81 -5.43 -2.42
C GLY A 91 25.78 -4.74 -1.50
N LEU A 92 24.57 -4.47 -1.98
CA LEU A 92 23.51 -3.86 -1.18
C LEU A 92 22.80 -4.93 -0.33
N THR A 93 22.67 -4.66 0.97
CA THR A 93 21.81 -5.38 1.91
C THR A 93 21.01 -4.35 2.70
N LEU A 94 19.68 -4.49 2.75
CA LEU A 94 18.82 -3.62 3.53
C LEU A 94 18.63 -4.18 4.94
N ASP A 95 18.61 -3.29 5.94
CA ASP A 95 18.24 -3.66 7.30
C ASP A 95 16.72 -3.74 7.41
N TYR A 96 16.18 -4.91 7.05
CA TYR A 96 14.74 -5.18 7.13
C TYR A 96 14.17 -4.96 8.54
N SER A 97 14.96 -5.20 9.59
CA SER A 97 14.47 -5.12 10.97
C SER A 97 14.24 -3.69 11.46
N LYS A 98 14.92 -2.71 10.87
CA LYS A 98 14.68 -1.28 11.15
C LYS A 98 13.45 -0.76 10.42
N LEU A 99 13.20 -1.23 9.20
CA LEU A 99 12.04 -0.82 8.39
C LEU A 99 10.67 -1.17 9.02
N SER A 100 10.62 -2.13 9.94
CA SER A 100 9.38 -2.59 10.56
C SER A 100 9.09 -1.98 11.95
N LYS A 101 10.01 -1.20 12.52
CA LYS A 101 9.93 -0.71 13.91
C LYS A 101 9.76 0.80 14.04
N ASP A 102 9.98 1.55 12.96
CA ASP A 102 9.71 2.99 12.84
C ASP A 102 8.40 3.22 12.06
#